data_AF-A0A7C7PSL9-F1
#
_entry.id   AF-A0A7C7PSL9-F1
#
_cell.length_a   1.000
_cell.length_b   1.000
_cell.length_c   1.000
_cell.angle_alpha   90.00
_cell.angle_beta   90.00
_cell.angle_gamma   90.00
#
_symmetry.space_group_name_H-M   'P 1'
#
loop_
_entity.id
_entity.type
_entity.pdbx_description
1 polymer ?
#
loop_
_entity_poly.entity_id
_entity_poly.type
_entity_poly.pdbx_seq_one_letter_code
_entity_poly.pdbx_strand_id
1 'polypeptide(L)'
;MTEPLERATLIEQLEKLGSTQDEEALAAAHQLHGMVTDAGQSWDALIVPEDDEETLSEDLEDEDLEDEDLEDEEPEDEGEEEPAGQADEPLSPEAQQAQNAEALRIIEKLLAGANVSDDLREELEGYKADIDEGEFTAGDLRYLKALVARLGKGAAAG
;
A
#
# COMPACT_ATOMS: atom_id res chain seq x y z
N MET A 1 -10.05 11.49 -30.85
CA MET A 1 -9.92 12.88 -30.35
C MET A 1 -10.01 12.74 -28.85
N THR A 2 -8.96 13.12 -28.12
CA THR A 2 -8.95 13.06 -26.65
C THR A 2 -9.61 14.31 -26.10
N GLU A 3 -10.57 14.18 -25.19
CA GLU A 3 -11.17 15.32 -24.52
C GLU A 3 -10.26 15.75 -23.36
N PRO A 4 -10.01 17.06 -23.16
CA PRO A 4 -9.20 17.53 -22.04
C PRO A 4 -9.90 17.21 -20.70
N LEU A 5 -9.13 16.78 -19.71
CA LEU A 5 -9.66 16.42 -18.40
C LEU A 5 -10.00 17.68 -17.58
N GLU A 6 -11.30 17.94 -17.40
CA GLU A 6 -11.77 19.07 -16.60
C GLU A 6 -11.67 18.79 -15.10
N ARG A 7 -10.66 19.36 -14.46
CA ARG A 7 -10.34 19.16 -13.03
C ARG A 7 -11.53 19.41 -12.10
N ALA A 8 -12.32 20.46 -12.36
CA ALA A 8 -13.45 20.80 -11.50
C ALA A 8 -14.53 19.71 -11.50
N THR A 9 -14.85 19.18 -12.67
CA THR A 9 -15.81 18.08 -12.82
C THR A 9 -15.26 16.77 -12.25
N LEU A 10 -13.97 16.50 -12.42
CA LEU A 10 -13.33 15.32 -11.82
C LEU A 10 -13.45 15.33 -10.29
N ILE A 11 -13.18 16.47 -9.65
CA ILE A 11 -13.29 16.63 -8.19
C ILE A 11 -14.74 16.42 -7.72
N GLU A 12 -15.72 17.00 -8.41
CA GLU A 12 -17.13 16.82 -8.07
C GLU A 12 -17.55 15.34 -8.08
N GLN A 13 -17.04 14.56 -9.05
CA GLN A 13 -17.34 13.14 -9.12
C GLN A 13 -16.57 12.33 -8.06
N LEU A 14 -15.35 12.73 -7.71
CA LEU A 14 -14.60 12.12 -6.60
C LEU A 14 -15.31 12.33 -5.26
N GLU A 15 -15.90 13.50 -5.02
CA GLU A 15 -16.70 13.76 -3.80
C GLU A 15 -17.93 12.84 -3.72
N LYS A 16 -18.57 12.54 -4.86
CA LYS A 16 -19.75 11.65 -4.93
C LYS A 16 -19.41 10.19 -4.64
N LEU A 17 -18.16 9.76 -4.77
CA LEU A 17 -17.74 8.43 -4.33
C LEU A 17 -17.92 8.23 -2.82
N GLY A 18 -17.95 9.30 -2.03
CA GLY A 18 -18.26 9.26 -0.60
C GLY A 18 -19.75 9.21 -0.28
N SER A 19 -20.64 9.12 -1.27
CA SER A 19 -22.08 9.03 -1.05
C SER A 19 -22.45 7.71 -0.34
N THR A 20 -23.40 7.76 0.58
CA THR A 20 -23.97 6.58 1.24
C THR A 20 -24.94 5.81 0.33
N GLN A 21 -25.21 6.31 -0.87
CA GLN A 21 -26.05 5.65 -1.86
C GLN A 21 -25.18 4.93 -2.88
N ASP A 22 -25.17 3.60 -2.83
CA ASP A 22 -24.34 2.76 -3.69
C ASP A 22 -24.53 3.03 -5.18
N GLU A 23 -25.76 3.28 -5.62
CA GLU A 23 -26.07 3.59 -7.04
C GLU A 23 -25.40 4.89 -7.50
N GLU A 24 -25.32 5.89 -6.62
CA GLU A 24 -24.71 7.19 -6.90
C GLU A 24 -23.18 7.06 -6.93
N ALA A 25 -22.61 6.36 -5.95
CA ALA A 25 -21.18 6.08 -5.91
C ALA A 25 -20.72 5.27 -7.13
N LEU A 26 -21.48 4.25 -7.53
CA LEU A 26 -21.16 3.43 -8.69
C LEU A 26 -21.28 4.20 -10.01
N ALA A 27 -22.31 5.04 -10.15
CA ALA A 27 -22.45 5.91 -11.31
C ALA A 27 -21.30 6.93 -11.42
N ALA A 28 -20.88 7.51 -10.29
CA ALA A 28 -19.74 8.43 -10.23
C ALA A 28 -18.42 7.72 -10.59
N ALA A 29 -18.20 6.50 -10.09
CA ALA A 29 -17.01 5.70 -10.43
C ALA A 29 -16.91 5.40 -11.92
N HIS A 30 -18.02 5.01 -12.56
CA HIS A 30 -18.05 4.77 -14.01
C HIS A 30 -17.78 6.05 -14.81
N GLN A 31 -18.33 7.19 -14.38
CA GLN A 31 -18.08 8.47 -15.03
C GLN A 31 -16.61 8.89 -14.91
N LEU A 32 -16.01 8.77 -13.73
CA LEU A 32 -14.59 9.05 -13.51
C LEU A 32 -13.69 8.19 -14.41
N HIS A 33 -13.98 6.88 -14.49
CA HIS A 33 -13.24 5.98 -15.35
C HIS A 33 -13.33 6.39 -16.83
N GLY A 34 -14.52 6.78 -17.29
CA GLY A 34 -14.72 7.32 -18.64
C GLY A 34 -13.91 8.58 -18.90
N MET A 35 -14.00 9.57 -18.00
CA MET A 35 -13.27 10.83 -18.12
C MET A 35 -11.75 10.65 -18.21
N VAL A 36 -11.17 9.79 -17.36
CA VAL A 36 -9.72 9.52 -17.37
C VAL A 36 -9.31 8.79 -18.66
N THR A 37 -10.10 7.81 -19.09
CA THR A 37 -9.81 7.01 -20.30
C THR A 37 -9.98 7.83 -21.58
N ASP A 38 -11.02 8.65 -21.69
CA ASP A 38 -11.31 9.50 -22.85
C ASP A 38 -10.29 10.63 -23.00
N ALA A 39 -9.71 11.08 -21.88
CA ALA A 39 -8.55 11.98 -21.85
C ALA A 39 -7.23 11.30 -22.21
N GLY A 40 -7.22 9.97 -22.38
CA GLY A 40 -6.01 9.19 -22.65
C GLY A 40 -5.02 9.15 -21.47
N GLN A 41 -5.51 9.39 -20.25
CA GLN A 41 -4.71 9.37 -19.03
C GLN A 41 -4.89 8.04 -18.28
N SER A 42 -3.98 7.73 -17.37
CA SER A 42 -4.12 6.67 -16.39
C SER A 42 -4.22 7.26 -14.98
N TRP A 43 -4.80 6.50 -14.03
CA TRP A 43 -4.81 6.91 -12.62
C TRP A 43 -3.41 7.08 -12.04
N ASP A 44 -2.49 6.22 -12.46
CA ASP A 44 -1.07 6.31 -12.11
C ASP A 44 -0.44 7.64 -12.55
N ALA A 45 -0.76 8.11 -13.77
CA ALA A 45 -0.28 9.40 -14.26
C ALA A 45 -0.89 10.62 -13.55
N LEU A 46 -2.01 10.44 -12.83
CA LEU A 46 -2.68 11.51 -12.07
C LEU A 46 -2.28 11.53 -10.58
N ILE A 47 -1.78 10.41 -10.06
CA ILE A 47 -1.37 10.27 -8.65
C ILE A 47 0.12 10.60 -8.57
N VAL A 48 0.43 11.77 -8.00
CA VAL A 48 1.82 12.14 -7.71
C VAL A 48 2.24 11.42 -6.42
N PRO A 49 3.33 10.64 -6.41
CA PRO A 49 3.83 10.02 -5.18
C PRO A 49 4.18 11.08 -4.13
N GLU A 50 3.87 10.81 -2.87
CA GLU A 50 4.05 11.76 -1.76
C GLU A 50 5.52 11.99 -1.37
N ASP A 51 6.48 11.35 -2.05
CA ASP A 51 7.92 11.43 -1.76
C ASP A 51 8.63 12.64 -2.42
N ASP A 52 7.94 13.44 -3.24
CA ASP A 52 8.45 14.71 -3.80
C ASP A 52 7.87 15.93 -3.08
N GLU A 53 8.10 16.05 -1.76
CA GLU A 53 8.01 17.34 -1.03
C GLU A 53 9.26 18.23 -1.26
N GLU A 54 9.90 18.15 -2.43
CA GLU A 54 10.92 19.08 -2.92
C GLU A 54 10.59 19.39 -4.39
N THR A 55 9.97 20.49 -4.81
CA THR A 55 10.44 21.86 -4.64
C THR A 55 9.42 22.78 -5.31
N LEU A 56 8.62 23.49 -4.52
CA LEU A 56 7.99 24.72 -4.97
C LEU A 56 8.61 25.86 -4.16
N SER A 57 9.37 26.74 -4.85
CA SER A 57 10.11 27.92 -4.35
C SER A 57 11.40 27.58 -3.60
N GLU A 58 12.58 28.17 -3.83
CA GLU A 58 13.00 29.44 -4.43
C GLU A 58 14.46 29.28 -4.91
N ASP A 59 14.76 29.81 -6.10
CA ASP A 59 15.96 30.57 -6.44
C ASP A 59 17.05 30.69 -5.35
N LEU A 60 18.03 29.78 -5.31
CA LEU A 60 19.39 30.05 -4.81
C LEU A 60 20.40 29.23 -5.64
N GLU A 61 21.01 29.93 -6.59
CA GLU A 61 22.23 29.60 -7.29
C GLU A 61 23.45 29.52 -6.33
N ASP A 62 24.45 28.72 -6.71
CA ASP A 62 25.85 28.67 -6.22
C ASP A 62 26.09 28.16 -4.78
N GLU A 63 27.12 27.38 -4.45
CA GLU A 63 28.39 27.05 -5.11
C GLU A 63 28.97 25.82 -4.37
N ASP A 64 29.62 24.94 -5.13
CA ASP A 64 30.88 24.28 -4.77
C ASP A 64 31.01 23.49 -3.44
N LEU A 65 30.89 22.16 -3.53
CA LEU A 65 31.60 21.23 -2.63
C LEU A 65 32.16 20.06 -3.45
N GLU A 66 33.31 20.30 -4.07
CA GLU A 66 34.24 19.26 -4.50
C GLU A 66 34.84 18.53 -3.28
N ASP A 67 34.71 17.19 -3.33
CA ASP A 67 35.72 16.19 -2.97
C ASP A 67 36.07 15.99 -1.48
N GLU A 68 35.69 14.83 -0.92
CA GLU A 68 36.60 13.97 -0.16
C GLU A 68 35.93 12.60 0.12
N ASP A 69 36.26 11.63 -0.74
CA ASP A 69 36.68 10.27 -0.40
C ASP A 69 35.88 9.51 0.68
N LEU A 70 34.85 8.79 0.24
CA LEU A 70 34.30 7.64 0.96
C LEU A 70 34.43 6.39 0.06
N GLU A 71 35.64 5.81 0.04
CA GLU A 71 35.79 4.37 -0.15
C GLU A 71 35.09 3.65 1.02
N ASP A 72 33.78 3.43 0.92
CA ASP A 72 33.11 2.36 1.64
C ASP A 72 32.62 1.37 0.59
N GLU A 73 33.23 0.19 0.59
CA GLU A 73 32.83 -0.95 -0.24
C GLU A 73 31.41 -1.35 0.15
N GLU A 74 30.39 -0.78 -0.51
CA GLU A 74 29.07 -1.39 -0.53
C GLU A 74 29.22 -2.76 -1.19
N PRO A 75 28.85 -3.86 -0.52
CA PRO A 75 28.54 -5.06 -1.27
C PRO A 75 27.38 -4.70 -2.20
N GLU A 76 27.61 -4.87 -3.50
CA GLU A 76 26.56 -5.06 -4.50
C GLU A 76 25.70 -6.26 -4.06
N ASP A 77 24.76 -6.03 -3.14
CA ASP A 77 23.63 -6.93 -2.98
C ASP A 77 22.65 -6.53 -4.06
N GLU A 78 22.89 -7.15 -5.22
CA GLU A 78 21.99 -7.27 -6.34
C GLU A 78 20.56 -7.20 -5.83
N GLY A 79 19.82 -6.21 -6.32
CA GLY A 79 18.46 -5.93 -5.90
C GLY A 79 17.69 -7.23 -5.67
N GLU A 80 17.18 -7.39 -4.45
CA GLU A 80 16.00 -8.20 -4.24
C GLU A 80 14.93 -7.58 -5.15
N GLU A 81 14.89 -8.08 -6.39
CA GLU A 81 13.79 -7.91 -7.29
C GLU A 81 12.55 -8.26 -6.47
N GLU A 82 11.79 -7.25 -6.06
CA GLU A 82 10.39 -7.41 -5.69
C GLU A 82 9.80 -8.39 -6.71
N PRO A 83 9.50 -9.65 -6.34
CA PRO A 83 9.00 -10.58 -7.32
C PRO A 83 7.57 -10.13 -7.59
N ALA A 84 7.44 -9.29 -8.62
CA ALA A 84 6.20 -8.89 -9.22
C ALA A 84 5.48 -10.17 -9.66
N GLY A 85 4.59 -10.65 -8.81
CA GLY A 85 3.79 -11.85 -9.06
C GLY A 85 4.47 -13.17 -8.75
N GLN A 86 5.00 -13.36 -7.54
CA GLN A 86 4.93 -14.69 -6.94
C GLN A 86 3.44 -15.05 -6.80
N ALA A 87 2.93 -15.75 -7.81
CA ALA A 87 1.74 -16.55 -7.67
C ALA A 87 1.89 -17.39 -6.39
N ASP A 88 0.80 -17.63 -5.65
CA ASP A 88 0.77 -18.63 -4.58
C ASP A 88 1.10 -20.01 -5.21
N GLU A 89 2.39 -20.25 -5.43
CA GLU A 89 2.88 -21.58 -5.68
C GLU A 89 2.59 -22.40 -4.43
N PRO A 90 1.97 -23.57 -4.58
CA PRO A 90 1.56 -24.36 -3.43
C PRO A 90 2.79 -24.68 -2.59
N LEU A 91 2.80 -24.16 -1.36
CA LEU A 91 3.85 -24.41 -0.40
C LEU A 91 3.89 -25.90 -0.03
N SER A 92 5.07 -26.39 0.35
CA SER A 92 5.14 -27.69 1.00
C SER A 92 4.34 -27.65 2.31
N PRO A 93 3.78 -28.79 2.79
CA PRO A 93 3.03 -28.80 4.05
C PRO A 93 3.82 -28.27 5.24
N GLU A 94 5.13 -28.50 5.26
CA GLU A 94 6.05 -28.01 6.31
C GLU A 94 6.22 -26.49 6.23
N ALA A 95 6.36 -25.94 5.02
CA ALA A 95 6.46 -24.50 4.80
C ALA A 95 5.13 -23.79 5.12
N GLN A 96 3.99 -24.37 4.69
CA GLN A 96 2.66 -23.85 5.04
C GLN A 96 2.44 -23.84 6.55
N GLN A 97 2.85 -24.91 7.24
CA GLN A 97 2.72 -24.97 8.70
C GLN A 97 3.61 -23.92 9.40
N ALA A 98 4.82 -23.68 8.89
CA ALA A 98 5.69 -22.62 9.39
C ALA A 98 5.10 -21.23 9.18
N GLN A 99 4.56 -20.96 7.99
CA GLN A 99 3.83 -19.72 7.65
C GLN A 99 2.64 -19.51 8.59
N ASN A 100 1.78 -20.51 8.75
CA ASN A 100 0.60 -20.43 9.61
C ASN A 100 1.00 -20.18 11.08
N ALA A 101 2.05 -20.85 11.56
CA ALA A 101 2.55 -20.65 12.92
C ALA A 101 3.14 -19.24 13.13
N GLU A 102 3.78 -18.66 12.11
CA GLU A 102 4.26 -17.28 12.15
C GLU A 102 3.08 -16.29 12.16
N ALA A 103 2.10 -16.49 11.28
CA ALA A 103 0.90 -15.67 11.20
C ALA A 103 0.14 -15.63 12.54
N LEU A 104 -0.06 -16.79 13.18
CA LEU A 104 -0.71 -16.86 14.50
C LEU A 104 0.01 -16.03 15.56
N ARG A 105 1.35 -16.07 15.60
CA ARG A 105 2.14 -15.25 16.55
C ARG A 105 1.97 -13.76 16.28
N ILE A 106 1.91 -13.37 15.01
CA ILE A 106 1.68 -11.96 14.63
C ILE A 106 0.28 -11.53 15.05
N ILE A 107 -0.74 -12.33 14.75
CA ILE A 107 -2.13 -12.05 15.09
C ILE A 107 -2.28 -11.91 16.62
N GLU A 108 -1.71 -12.83 17.40
CA GLU A 108 -1.74 -12.73 18.87
C GLU A 108 -1.06 -11.45 19.39
N LYS A 109 0.07 -11.07 18.79
CA LYS A 109 0.77 -9.81 19.14
C LYS A 109 -0.09 -8.59 18.83
N LEU A 110 -0.75 -8.57 17.67
CA LEU A 110 -1.64 -7.49 17.27
C LEU A 110 -2.82 -7.39 18.22
N LEU A 111 -3.52 -8.50 18.49
CA LEU A 111 -4.67 -8.57 19.39
C LEU A 111 -4.35 -8.15 20.84
N ALA A 112 -3.11 -8.36 21.29
CA ALA A 112 -2.64 -7.92 22.60
C ALA A 112 -2.41 -6.39 22.68
N GLY A 113 -2.41 -5.68 21.54
CA GLY A 113 -2.26 -4.23 21.49
C GLY A 113 -3.49 -3.50 22.04
N ALA A 114 -3.25 -2.49 22.89
CA ALA A 114 -4.33 -1.74 23.55
C ALA A 114 -5.15 -0.84 22.60
N ASN A 115 -4.66 -0.57 21.39
CA ASN A 115 -5.26 0.35 20.42
C ASN A 115 -5.87 -0.37 19.20
N VAL A 116 -6.22 -1.65 19.33
CA VAL A 116 -6.89 -2.40 18.26
C VAL A 116 -8.38 -2.09 18.25
N SER A 117 -8.87 -1.56 17.13
CA SER A 117 -10.30 -1.33 16.88
C SER A 117 -11.06 -2.65 16.82
N ASP A 118 -12.38 -2.60 17.04
CA ASP A 118 -13.23 -3.79 16.97
C ASP A 118 -13.24 -4.38 15.55
N ASP A 119 -13.26 -3.53 14.51
CA ASP A 119 -13.18 -3.96 13.11
C ASP A 119 -11.87 -4.73 12.81
N LEU A 120 -10.73 -4.22 13.30
CA LEU A 120 -9.45 -4.90 13.12
C LEU A 120 -9.37 -6.21 13.92
N ARG A 121 -10.04 -6.27 15.09
CA ARG A 121 -10.12 -7.52 15.86
C ARG A 121 -10.91 -8.59 15.10
N GLU A 122 -12.03 -8.20 14.49
CA GLU A 122 -12.84 -9.11 13.66
C GLU A 122 -12.05 -9.61 12.45
N GLU A 123 -11.34 -8.73 11.74
CA GLU A 123 -10.45 -9.09 10.63
C GLU A 123 -9.36 -10.09 11.07
N LEU A 124 -8.70 -9.83 12.20
CA LEU A 124 -7.67 -10.71 12.76
C LEU A 124 -8.21 -12.07 13.22
N GLU A 125 -9.46 -12.12 13.68
CA GLU A 125 -10.14 -13.39 13.98
C GLU A 125 -10.52 -14.13 12.69
N GLY A 126 -10.90 -13.41 11.62
CA GLY A 126 -11.10 -13.97 10.28
C GLY A 126 -9.86 -14.69 9.75
N TYR A 127 -8.69 -14.05 9.83
CA TYR A 127 -7.43 -14.69 9.41
C TYR A 127 -7.10 -15.98 10.18
N LYS A 128 -7.54 -16.12 11.44
CA LYS A 128 -7.39 -17.39 12.17
C LYS A 128 -8.25 -18.49 11.57
N ALA A 129 -9.48 -18.16 11.17
CA ALA A 129 -10.36 -19.10 10.49
C ALA A 129 -9.77 -19.53 9.14
N ASP A 130 -9.25 -18.58 8.34
CA ASP A 130 -8.63 -18.88 7.05
C ASP A 130 -7.40 -19.80 7.20
N ILE A 131 -6.63 -19.66 8.28
CA ILE A 131 -5.51 -20.55 8.63
C ILE A 131 -5.99 -21.97 8.92
N ASP A 132 -7.09 -22.12 9.66
CA ASP A 132 -7.69 -23.41 10.02
C ASP A 132 -8.33 -24.09 8.80
N GLU A 133 -8.89 -23.31 7.88
CA GLU A 133 -9.50 -23.77 6.63
C GLU A 133 -8.46 -24.03 5.53
N GLY A 134 -7.22 -23.55 5.70
CA GLY A 134 -6.13 -23.70 4.74
C GLY A 134 -6.23 -22.74 3.55
N GLU A 135 -7.01 -21.67 3.69
CA GLU A 135 -7.19 -20.61 2.69
C GLU A 135 -6.18 -19.46 2.87
N PHE A 136 -5.45 -19.43 4.00
CA PHE A 136 -4.46 -18.39 4.30
C PHE A 136 -3.22 -18.44 3.38
N THR A 137 -2.96 -17.33 2.70
CA THR A 137 -1.94 -17.20 1.65
C THR A 137 -0.67 -16.51 2.12
N ALA A 138 0.38 -16.54 1.27
CA ALA A 138 1.58 -15.74 1.51
C ALA A 138 1.30 -14.22 1.44
N GLY A 139 0.26 -13.80 0.70
CA GLY A 139 -0.21 -12.42 0.65
C GLY A 139 -0.71 -11.93 2.01
N ASP A 140 -1.51 -12.75 2.68
CA ASP A 140 -2.07 -12.43 3.99
C ASP A 140 -0.97 -12.27 5.06
N LEU A 141 0.05 -13.14 5.03
CA LEU A 141 1.21 -13.01 5.92
C LEU A 141 1.96 -11.69 5.68
N ARG A 142 2.16 -11.29 4.43
CA ARG A 142 2.82 -10.02 4.09
C ARG A 142 2.04 -8.83 4.62
N TYR A 143 0.71 -8.83 4.47
CA TYR A 143 -0.16 -7.79 5.03
C TYR A 143 -0.03 -7.70 6.56
N LEU A 144 -0.09 -8.83 7.27
CA LEU A 144 0.08 -8.86 8.72
C LEU A 144 1.45 -8.32 9.18
N LYS A 145 2.53 -8.64 8.45
CA LYS A 145 3.87 -8.11 8.72
C LYS A 145 3.93 -6.59 8.53
N ALA A 146 3.38 -6.08 7.42
CA ALA A 146 3.32 -4.65 7.14
C ALA A 146 2.50 -3.90 8.20
N LEU A 147 1.38 -4.48 8.66
CA LEU A 147 0.54 -3.91 9.70
C LEU A 147 1.30 -3.77 11.03
N VAL A 148 2.06 -4.79 11.44
CA VAL A 148 2.92 -4.71 12.63
C VAL A 148 3.98 -3.61 12.50
N ALA A 149 4.62 -3.49 11.34
CA ALA A 149 5.63 -2.45 11.09
C ALA A 149 5.04 -1.05 11.22
N ARG A 150 3.86 -0.82 10.64
CA ARG A 150 3.13 0.46 10.74
C ARG A 150 2.77 0.80 12.18
N LEU A 151 2.25 -0.16 12.94
CA LEU A 151 1.89 0.05 14.35
C LEU A 151 3.12 0.28 15.24
N GLY A 152 4.25 -0.36 14.92
CA GLY A 152 5.53 -0.13 15.59
C GLY A 152 6.09 1.28 15.33
N LYS A 153 5.99 1.78 14.09
CA LYS A 153 6.44 3.13 13.71
C LYS A 153 5.51 4.23 14.23
N GLY A 154 4.20 3.99 14.24
CA GLY A 154 3.19 4.92 14.77
C GLY A 154 3.22 5.09 16.30
N ALA A 155 3.70 4.09 17.05
CA ALA A 155 3.80 4.17 18.51
C ALA A 155 4.98 5.03 19.03
N ALA A 156 5.93 5.40 18.17
CA ALA A 156 7.10 6.22 18.55
C ALA A 156 6.90 7.73 18.36
N ALA A 157 5.75 8.15 17.80
CA ALA A 157 5.44 9.56 17.48
C ALA A 157 4.27 10.16 18.29
N GLY A 158 3.86 9.50 19.39
CA GLY A 158 2.76 9.94 20.27
C GLY A 158 3.23 10.50 21.61
#